data_AF-A0A4R9BHH0-F1
#
_entry.id   AF-A0A4R9BHH0-F1
#
_cell.length_a   1.000
_cell.length_b   1.000
_cell.length_c   1.000
_cell.angle_alpha   90.00
_cell.angle_beta   90.00
_cell.angle_gamma   90.00
#
_symmetry.space_group_name_H-M   'P 1'
#
loop_
_entity.id
_entity.type
_entity.pdbx_description
1 polymer ?
#
loop_
_entity_poly.entity_id
_entity_poly.type
_entity_poly.pdbx_seq_one_letter_code
_entity_poly.pdbx_strand_id
1 'polypeptide(L)'
;MSVLYLLALFVALGGMTVLDWRFHLFFWCSPLRATLVLGIGVLFFLVWDLAGIGLGIFYRGETTLMTGLQLAPELPLEEFFFLTFLCYLTMNLVQATRLVLARRAVQ
;
A
#
# COMPACT_ATOMS: atom_id res chain seq x y z
N MET A 1 -12.94 -19.92 4.03
CA MET A 1 -11.67 -19.20 4.24
C MET A 1 -10.89 -19.29 2.94
N SER A 2 -10.70 -18.16 2.27
CA SER A 2 -10.04 -18.06 0.97
C SER A 2 -8.80 -17.19 1.09
N VAL A 3 -7.84 -17.32 0.17
CA VAL A 3 -6.60 -16.52 0.19
C VAL A 3 -6.50 -15.59 -1.02
N LEU A 4 -7.57 -15.51 -1.81
CA LEU A 4 -7.58 -14.82 -3.10
C LEU A 4 -7.30 -13.32 -2.97
N TYR A 5 -7.84 -12.67 -1.93
CA TYR A 5 -7.59 -11.25 -1.74
C TYR A 5 -6.13 -10.97 -1.39
N LEU A 6 -5.56 -11.73 -0.46
CA LEU A 6 -4.15 -11.61 -0.11
C LEU A 6 -3.22 -11.91 -1.31
N LEU A 7 -3.55 -12.93 -2.11
CA LEU A 7 -2.83 -13.22 -3.34
C LEU A 7 -2.90 -12.07 -4.35
N ALA A 8 -4.09 -11.48 -4.54
CA ALA A 8 -4.26 -10.32 -5.41
C ALA A 8 -3.42 -9.13 -4.93
N LEU A 9 -3.37 -8.88 -3.63
CA LEU A 9 -2.50 -7.85 -3.04
C LEU A 9 -1.03 -8.13 -3.29
N PHE A 10 -0.56 -9.37 -3.16
CA PHE A 10 0.82 -9.73 -3.47
C PHE A 10 1.16 -9.59 -4.95
N VAL A 11 0.25 -9.98 -5.84
CA VAL A 11 0.44 -9.77 -7.29
C VAL A 11 0.52 -8.27 -7.59
N ALA A 12 -0.36 -7.46 -7.01
CA ALA A 12 -0.36 -6.02 -7.18
C ALA A 12 0.92 -5.37 -6.64
N LEU A 13 1.34 -5.71 -5.41
CA LEU A 13 2.59 -5.25 -4.80
C LEU A 13 3.82 -5.66 -5.63
N GLY A 14 3.87 -6.91 -6.10
CA GLY A 14 4.92 -7.39 -6.99
C GLY A 14 4.94 -6.62 -8.32
N GLY A 15 3.78 -6.29 -8.88
CA GLY A 15 3.67 -5.40 -10.04
C GLY A 15 4.27 -4.02 -9.76
N MET A 16 3.97 -3.44 -8.59
CA MET A 16 4.52 -2.14 -8.21
C MET A 16 6.04 -2.16 -8.02
N THR A 17 6.63 -3.25 -7.48
CA THR A 17 8.09 -3.35 -7.35
C THR A 17 8.78 -3.47 -8.70
N VAL A 18 8.19 -4.20 -9.65
CA VAL A 18 8.72 -4.29 -11.03
C VAL A 18 8.66 -2.93 -11.72
N LEU A 19 7.55 -2.19 -11.59
CA LEU A 19 7.42 -0.84 -12.17
C LEU A 19 8.40 0.15 -11.54
N ASP A 20 8.50 0.16 -10.21
CA ASP A 20 9.45 1.03 -9.51
C ASP A 20 10.88 0.74 -9.95
N TRP A 21 11.25 -0.54 -10.09
CA TRP A 21 12.56 -0.95 -10.58
C TRP A 21 12.81 -0.50 -12.00
N ARG A 22 11.85 -0.74 -12.90
CA ARG A 22 12.00 -0.45 -14.33
C ARG A 22 12.17 1.04 -14.63
N PHE A 23 11.55 1.91 -13.84
CA PHE A 23 11.52 3.35 -14.06
C PHE A 23 12.26 4.16 -12.99
N HIS A 24 12.87 3.51 -11.99
CA HIS A 24 13.57 4.14 -10.88
C HIS A 24 12.72 5.23 -10.19
N LEU A 25 11.54 4.86 -9.70
CA LEU A 25 10.53 5.83 -9.25
C LEU A 25 10.75 6.26 -7.80
N PHE A 26 10.57 5.35 -6.85
CA PHE A 26 10.46 5.62 -5.43
C PHE A 26 11.57 4.93 -4.63
N PHE A 27 11.52 3.60 -4.45
CA PHE A 27 12.56 2.87 -3.71
C PHE A 27 13.89 2.88 -4.45
N TRP A 28 13.86 2.69 -5.77
CA TRP A 28 15.08 2.64 -6.58
C TRP A 28 15.67 4.01 -6.90
N CYS A 29 14.96 5.09 -6.58
CA CYS A 29 15.49 6.44 -6.60
C CYS A 29 16.18 6.79 -5.27
N SER A 30 15.54 6.47 -4.13
CA SER A 30 16.10 6.79 -2.81
C SER A 30 15.61 5.82 -1.72
N PRO A 31 16.30 4.69 -1.48
CA PRO A 31 15.76 3.61 -0.66
C PRO A 31 15.52 4.02 0.80
N LEU A 32 16.42 4.81 1.39
CA LEU A 32 16.28 5.26 2.79
C LEU A 32 15.02 6.14 2.97
N ARG A 33 14.84 7.12 2.07
CA ARG A 33 13.68 8.03 2.12
C ARG A 33 12.40 7.28 1.80
N ALA A 34 12.45 6.36 0.85
CA ALA A 34 11.30 5.54 0.49
C ALA A 34 10.83 4.68 1.66
N THR A 35 11.76 4.00 2.36
CA THR A 35 11.43 3.22 3.56
C THR A 35 10.82 4.09 4.65
N LEU A 36 11.38 5.27 4.92
CA LEU A 36 10.83 6.18 5.94
C LEU A 36 9.42 6.67 5.58
N VAL A 37 9.23 7.15 4.35
CA VAL A 37 7.92 7.65 3.89
C VAL A 37 6.88 6.55 3.88
N LEU A 38 7.23 5.36 3.37
CA LEU A 38 6.31 4.21 3.36
C LEU A 38 5.97 3.79 4.78
N GLY A 39 6.97 3.64 5.65
CA GLY A 39 6.78 3.20 7.04
C GLY A 39 5.93 4.19 7.84
N ILE A 40 6.18 5.49 7.70
CA ILE A 40 5.39 6.54 8.36
C ILE A 40 3.95 6.55 7.83
N GLY A 41 3.77 6.45 6.51
CA GLY A 41 2.44 6.43 5.89
C GLY A 41 1.61 5.23 6.35
N VAL A 42 2.18 4.02 6.31
CA VAL A 42 1.51 2.81 6.78
C VAL A 42 1.19 2.92 8.27
N LEU A 43 2.14 3.38 9.09
CA LEU A 43 1.90 3.54 10.53
C LEU A 43 0.78 4.55 10.81
N PHE A 44 0.76 5.68 10.10
CA PHE A 44 -0.29 6.67 10.23
C PHE A 44 -1.67 6.09 9.93
N PHE A 45 -1.83 5.37 8.82
CA PHE A 45 -3.11 4.75 8.46
C PHE A 45 -3.50 3.63 9.42
N LEU A 46 -2.55 2.82 9.92
CA LEU A 46 -2.84 1.82 10.94
C LEU A 46 -3.36 2.46 12.24
N VAL A 47 -2.73 3.55 12.69
CA VAL A 47 -3.19 4.28 13.88
C VAL A 47 -4.59 4.86 13.64
N TRP A 48 -4.84 5.37 12.43
CA TRP A 48 -6.16 5.86 12.04
C TRP A 48 -7.22 4.77 12.04
N ASP A 49 -6.92 3.61 11.46
CA ASP A 49 -7.83 2.45 11.45
C ASP A 49 -8.14 1.98 12.87
N LEU A 50 -7.12 1.82 13.70
CA LEU A 50 -7.30 1.42 15.10
C LEU A 50 -8.16 2.44 15.88
N ALA A 51 -7.99 3.74 15.61
CA ALA A 51 -8.84 4.77 16.19
C ALA A 51 -10.29 4.64 15.72
N GLY A 52 -10.52 4.40 14.42
CA GLY A 52 -11.87 4.22 13.88
C GLY A 52 -12.55 2.93 14.34
N ILE A 53 -11.79 1.84 14.53
CA ILE A 53 -12.28 0.60 15.15
C ILE A 53 -12.63 0.86 16.62
N GLY A 54 -11.75 1.52 17.37
CA GLY A 54 -11.98 1.85 18.78
C GLY A 54 -13.18 2.77 19.02
N LEU A 55 -13.53 3.61 18.03
CA LEU A 55 -14.71 4.46 18.04
C LEU A 55 -15.98 3.76 17.51
N GLY A 56 -15.89 2.51 17.05
CA GLY A 56 -17.02 1.79 16.45
C GLY A 56 -17.49 2.41 15.12
N ILE A 57 -16.58 3.03 14.37
CA ILE A 57 -16.84 3.60 13.03
C ILE A 57 -16.47 2.59 11.96
N PHE A 58 -15.34 1.89 12.14
CA PHE A 58 -14.88 0.84 11.23
C PHE A 58 -15.26 -0.54 11.76
N TYR A 59 -15.80 -1.35 10.86
CA TYR A 59 -16.21 -2.73 11.10
C TYR A 59 -15.68 -3.61 9.99
N ARG A 60 -15.35 -4.85 10.31
CA ARG A 60 -14.95 -5.83 9.30
C ARG A 60 -16.15 -6.19 8.42
N GLY A 61 -16.00 -5.96 7.11
CA GLY A 61 -16.82 -6.64 6.13
C GLY A 61 -16.38 -8.11 6.06
N GLU A 62 -17.09 -9.02 6.72
CA GLU A 62 -16.84 -10.47 6.57
C GLU A 62 -17.08 -10.87 5.10
N THR A 63 -16.01 -11.06 4.34
CA THR A 63 -16.09 -11.58 2.97
C THR A 63 -15.45 -12.96 2.89
N THR A 64 -16.01 -13.83 2.05
CA THR A 64 -15.54 -15.22 1.87
C THR A 64 -14.15 -15.32 1.24
N LEU A 65 -13.62 -14.19 0.74
CA LEU A 65 -12.32 -14.06 0.06
C LEU A 65 -11.13 -13.88 1.01
N MET A 66 -11.38 -13.57 2.29
CA MET A 66 -10.34 -13.31 3.28
C MET A 66 -9.81 -14.58 3.94
N THR A 67 -8.56 -14.52 4.38
CA THR A 67 -7.84 -15.60 5.05
C THR A 67 -8.44 -15.93 6.41
N GLY A 68 -9.05 -14.92 7.05
CA GLY A 68 -9.55 -14.99 8.42
C GLY A 68 -8.50 -14.64 9.47
N LEU A 69 -7.26 -14.32 9.08
CA LEU A 69 -6.21 -13.89 10.00
C LEU A 69 -6.41 -12.43 10.41
N GLN A 70 -6.29 -12.14 11.70
CA GLN A 70 -6.44 -10.80 12.26
C GLN A 70 -5.15 -10.37 12.96
N LEU A 71 -4.75 -9.12 12.73
CA LEU A 71 -3.65 -8.46 13.42
C LEU A 71 -4.11 -7.84 14.75
N ALA A 72 -5.35 -7.37 14.80
CA ALA A 72 -6.03 -6.85 15.99
C ALA A 72 -7.55 -7.11 15.85
N PRO A 73 -8.37 -6.92 16.90
CA PRO A 73 -9.82 -7.03 16.78
C PRO A 73 -10.32 -6.17 15.61
N GLU A 74 -11.11 -6.76 14.70
CA GLU A 74 -11.63 -6.11 13.49
C GLU A 74 -10.58 -5.64 12.46
N LEU A 75 -9.27 -5.89 12.69
CA LEU A 75 -8.18 -5.50 11.78
C LEU A 75 -7.59 -6.74 11.07
N PRO A 76 -7.99 -7.04 9.82
CA PRO A 76 -7.49 -8.19 9.08
C PRO A 76 -6.04 -7.99 8.61
N LEU A 77 -5.30 -9.09 8.46
CA LEU A 77 -3.93 -9.06 7.95
C LEU A 77 -3.84 -8.41 6.55
N GLU A 78 -4.83 -8.67 5.71
CA GLU A 78 -4.89 -8.13 4.36
C GLU A 78 -4.94 -6.59 4.35
N GLU A 79 -5.49 -5.95 5.38
CA GLU A 79 -5.53 -4.49 5.49
C GLU A 79 -4.12 -3.90 5.56
N PHE A 80 -3.22 -4.52 6.32
CA PHE A 80 -1.83 -4.08 6.39
C PHE A 80 -1.15 -4.09 5.01
N PHE A 81 -1.39 -5.14 4.22
CA PHE A 81 -0.87 -5.22 2.85
C PHE A 81 -1.55 -4.24 1.91
N PHE A 82 -2.85 -4.01 2.08
CA PHE A 82 -3.59 -3.01 1.32
C PHE A 82 -3.08 -1.60 1.59
N LEU A 83 -2.90 -1.20 2.85
CA LEU A 83 -2.33 0.10 3.23
C LEU A 83 -0.90 0.27 2.70
N THR A 84 -0.09 -0.78 2.77
CA THR A 84 1.25 -0.81 2.17
C THR A 84 1.18 -0.58 0.67
N PHE A 85 0.29 -1.29 -0.02
CA PHE A 85 0.05 -1.12 -1.45
C PHE A 85 -0.44 0.29 -1.78
N LEU A 86 -1.40 0.84 -1.04
CA LEU A 86 -1.96 2.16 -1.25
C LEU A 86 -0.89 3.26 -1.15
N CYS A 87 -0.08 3.21 -0.09
CA CYS A 87 1.02 4.16 0.11
C CYS A 87 2.05 4.04 -1.02
N TYR A 88 2.42 2.81 -1.36
CA TYR A 88 3.43 2.56 -2.40
C TYR A 88 2.95 2.96 -3.80
N LEU A 89 1.71 2.60 -4.15
CA LEU A 89 1.05 2.99 -5.39
C LEU A 89 1.04 4.51 -5.54
N THR A 90 0.64 5.22 -4.49
CA THR A 90 0.58 6.68 -4.49
C THR A 90 1.94 7.30 -4.78
N MET A 91 3.00 6.82 -4.11
CA MET A 91 4.35 7.32 -4.34
C MET A 91 4.85 7.01 -5.75
N ASN A 92 4.62 5.80 -6.25
CA ASN A 92 4.97 5.45 -7.62
C ASN A 92 4.22 6.30 -8.65
N LEU A 93 2.93 6.59 -8.44
CA LEU A 93 2.15 7.47 -9.31
C LEU A 93 2.73 8.90 -9.32
N VAL A 94 3.01 9.48 -8.15
CA VAL A 94 3.59 10.82 -8.06
C VAL A 94 4.90 10.91 -8.83
N GLN A 95 5.79 9.92 -8.68
CA GLN A 95 7.08 9.91 -9.37
C GLN A 95 6.93 9.64 -10.87
N ALA A 96 6.03 8.74 -11.26
CA ALA A 96 5.73 8.48 -12.67
C ALA A 96 5.17 9.74 -13.36
N THR A 97 4.27 10.48 -12.72
CA THR A 97 3.76 11.75 -13.23
C THR A 97 4.88 12.77 -13.40
N ARG A 98 5.77 12.92 -12.41
CA ARG A 98 6.94 13.82 -12.52
C ARG A 98 7.84 13.44 -13.69
N LEU A 99 8.09 12.15 -13.88
CA LEU A 99 8.88 11.63 -14.99
C LEU A 99 8.25 11.96 -16.36
N VAL A 100 6.93 11.75 -16.49
CA VAL A 100 6.19 12.05 -17.73
C VAL A 100 6.18 13.55 -18.04
N LEU A 101 5.95 14.39 -17.04
CA LEU A 101 5.95 15.85 -17.21
C LEU A 101 7.34 16.39 -17.58
N ALA A 102 8.40 15.88 -16.95
CA ALA A 102 9.77 16.27 -17.28
C ALA A 102 10.15 15.92 -18.72
N ARG A 103 9.71 14.76 -19.23
CA ARG A 103 9.95 14.35 -20.62
C ARG A 103 9.24 15.26 -21.62
N ARG A 104 8.03 15.73 -21.31
CA ARG A 104 7.26 16.63 -22.17
C ARG A 104 7.85 18.04 -22.23
N ALA A 105 8.50 18.51 -21.18
CA ALA A 105 9.10 19.85 -21.14
C ALA A 105 10.41 19.96 -21.96
N VAL A 106 11.02 18.82 -22.31
CA VAL A 106 12.26 18.74 -23.09
C VAL A 106 11.98 18.59 -24.60
N GLN A 107 10.73 18.27 -24.98
CA GLN A 107 10.26 18.20 -26.37
C GLN A 107 9.67 19.54 -26.81
#